data_AF-A0A526YHP6-F1
#
_entry.id   AF-A0A526YHP6-F1
#
_cell.length_a   1.000
_cell.length_b   1.000
_cell.length_c   1.000
_cell.angle_alpha   90.00
_cell.angle_beta   90.00
_cell.angle_gamma   90.00
#
_symmetry.space_group_name_H-M   'P 1'
#
loop_
_entity.id
_entity.type
_entity.pdbx_description
1 polymer ?
#
loop_
_entity_poly.entity_id
_entity_poly.type
_entity_poly.pdbx_seq_one_letter_code
_entity_poly.pdbx_strand_id
1 'polypeptide(L)'
;PQTIAIGASISCGGVCLTVTALPESGANARWFEVEAWEEALRLTTAMGWKSGTRINLERPLKIGDELGGHIVSGHVDGMAEIVARKEEGDAVRFTLEAPRDLAKFIAPKGSVALDGT
;
A
#
# COMPACT_ATOMS: atom_id res chain seq x y z
N PRO A 1 15.35 -8.15 -8.79
CA PRO A 1 14.43 -8.97 -9.63
C PRO A 1 14.35 -10.43 -9.18
N GLN A 2 15.49 -11.08 -8.91
CA GLN A 2 15.59 -12.54 -8.69
C GLN A 2 14.65 -13.14 -7.61
N THR A 3 14.19 -12.33 -6.64
CA THR A 3 13.29 -12.81 -5.57
C THR A 3 11.81 -12.57 -5.86
N ILE A 4 11.46 -12.00 -7.02
CA ILE A 4 10.09 -11.70 -7.45
C ILE A 4 9.82 -12.52 -8.70
N ALA A 5 8.69 -13.22 -8.73
CA ALA A 5 8.23 -13.96 -9.88
C ALA A 5 7.02 -13.24 -10.51
N ILE A 6 6.77 -13.52 -11.79
CA ILE A 6 5.47 -13.18 -12.41
C ILE A 6 4.36 -13.88 -11.62
N GLY A 7 3.28 -13.16 -11.35
CA GLY A 7 2.19 -13.64 -10.50
C GLY A 7 2.38 -13.39 -9.00
N ALA A 8 3.53 -12.86 -8.56
CA ALA A 8 3.71 -12.46 -7.18
C ALA A 8 2.81 -11.27 -6.83
N SER A 9 2.21 -11.28 -5.64
CA SER A 9 1.50 -10.13 -5.08
C SER A 9 2.47 -9.17 -4.40
N ILE A 10 2.34 -7.88 -4.62
CA ILE A 10 3.10 -6.82 -3.93
C ILE A 10 2.11 -5.73 -3.52
N SER A 11 2.16 -5.32 -2.26
CA SER A 11 1.39 -4.16 -1.78
C SER A 11 2.05 -2.88 -2.26
N CYS A 12 1.30 -2.06 -3.00
CA CYS A 12 1.72 -0.81 -3.62
C CYS A 12 0.87 0.32 -3.04
N GLY A 13 1.43 1.12 -2.13
CA GLY A 13 0.64 2.12 -1.37
C GLY A 13 -0.53 1.48 -0.62
N GLY A 14 -0.38 0.25 -0.13
CA GLY A 14 -1.45 -0.53 0.51
C GLY A 14 -2.32 -1.34 -0.44
N VAL A 15 -2.19 -1.18 -1.77
CA VAL A 15 -3.01 -1.91 -2.76
C VAL A 15 -2.29 -3.19 -3.18
N CYS A 16 -2.90 -4.36 -2.95
CA CYS A 16 -2.36 -5.63 -3.42
C CYS A 16 -2.47 -5.71 -4.95
N LEU A 17 -1.32 -5.71 -5.64
CA LEU A 17 -1.25 -5.81 -7.10
C LEU A 17 -0.37 -6.99 -7.51
N THR A 18 -0.73 -7.61 -8.63
CA THR A 18 -0.02 -8.77 -9.18
C THR A 18 1.04 -8.32 -10.17
N VAL A 19 2.25 -8.86 -10.03
CA VAL A 19 3.36 -8.59 -10.95
C VAL A 19 3.09 -9.25 -12.30
N THR A 20 3.05 -8.45 -13.37
CA THR A 20 2.75 -8.88 -14.75
C THR A 20 3.99 -8.93 -15.65
N ALA A 21 5.00 -8.10 -15.38
CA ALA A 21 6.28 -8.15 -16.08
C ALA A 21 7.47 -7.82 -15.17
N LEU A 22 8.64 -8.27 -15.59
CA LEU A 22 9.92 -8.11 -14.91
C LEU A 22 11.03 -7.82 -15.93
N PRO A 23 12.18 -7.27 -15.50
CA PRO A 23 13.37 -7.17 -16.33
C PRO A 23 13.76 -8.52 -16.94
N GLU A 24 14.42 -8.47 -18.10
CA GLU A 24 14.98 -9.67 -18.74
C GLU A 24 15.85 -10.48 -17.77
N SER A 25 15.85 -11.80 -17.93
CA SER A 25 16.65 -12.70 -17.11
C SER A 25 18.14 -12.34 -17.20
N GLY A 26 18.78 -12.16 -16.04
CA GLY A 26 20.18 -11.73 -15.95
C GLY A 26 20.41 -10.22 -16.00
N ALA A 27 19.39 -9.40 -16.27
CA ALA A 27 19.51 -7.95 -16.20
C ALA A 27 19.65 -7.44 -14.76
N ASN A 28 20.41 -6.36 -14.58
CA ASN A 28 20.60 -5.69 -13.29
C ASN A 28 19.54 -4.62 -12.98
N ALA A 29 18.65 -4.30 -13.92
CA ALA A 29 17.57 -3.36 -13.73
C ALA A 29 16.64 -3.83 -12.60
N ARG A 30 16.10 -2.90 -11.81
CA ARG A 30 15.23 -3.21 -10.66
C ARG A 30 13.90 -2.49 -10.80
N TRP A 31 13.01 -3.09 -11.58
CA TRP A 31 11.62 -2.68 -11.73
C TRP A 31 10.71 -3.91 -11.74
N PHE A 32 9.41 -3.69 -11.59
CA PHE A 32 8.37 -4.67 -11.84
C PHE A 32 7.15 -3.91 -12.39
N GLU A 33 6.35 -4.57 -13.22
CA GLU A 33 5.10 -4.01 -13.75
C GLU A 33 3.90 -4.66 -13.07
N VAL A 34 2.83 -3.88 -12.93
CA VAL A 34 1.54 -4.28 -12.38
C VAL A 34 0.43 -3.62 -13.18
N GLU A 35 -0.76 -4.21 -13.12
CA GLU A 35 -1.96 -3.64 -13.74
C GLU A 35 -2.99 -3.35 -12.65
N ALA A 36 -3.47 -2.11 -12.59
CA ALA A 36 -4.56 -1.71 -11.70
C ALA A 36 -5.85 -1.57 -12.52
N TRP A 37 -6.87 -2.34 -12.15
CA TRP A 37 -8.16 -2.38 -12.83
C TRP A 37 -9.18 -1.46 -12.16
N GLU A 38 -10.40 -1.43 -12.69
CA GLU A 38 -11.47 -0.48 -12.32
C GLU A 38 -11.60 -0.27 -10.80
N GLU A 39 -11.71 -1.35 -10.02
CA GLU A 39 -11.94 -1.25 -8.57
C GLU A 39 -10.78 -0.58 -7.85
N ALA A 40 -9.54 -0.99 -8.16
CA ALA A 40 -8.33 -0.42 -7.58
C ALA A 40 -8.18 1.05 -7.98
N LEU A 41 -8.44 1.41 -9.24
CA LEU A 41 -8.40 2.80 -9.68
C LEU A 41 -9.46 3.64 -8.96
N ARG A 42 -10.68 3.13 -8.83
CA ARG A 42 -11.81 3.85 -8.23
C ARG A 42 -11.66 4.07 -6.72
N LEU A 43 -11.14 3.08 -5.98
CA LEU A 43 -11.12 3.10 -4.51
C LEU A 43 -9.83 3.62 -3.89
N THR A 44 -8.76 3.79 -4.68
CA THR A 44 -7.42 4.04 -4.15
C THR A 44 -6.77 5.26 -4.81
N THR A 45 -5.63 5.68 -4.27
CA THR A 45 -4.85 6.78 -4.84
C THR A 45 -4.22 6.44 -6.20
N ALA A 46 -4.28 5.17 -6.64
CA ALA A 46 -3.65 4.68 -7.87
C ALA A 46 -4.11 5.39 -9.14
N MET A 47 -5.37 5.85 -9.21
CA MET A 47 -5.87 6.66 -10.33
C MET A 47 -5.09 7.97 -10.51
N GLY A 48 -4.53 8.52 -9.44
CA GLY A 48 -3.75 9.75 -9.47
C GLY A 48 -2.24 9.55 -9.66
N TRP A 49 -1.75 8.31 -9.68
CA TRP A 49 -0.32 8.03 -9.80
C TRP A 49 0.22 8.43 -11.18
N LYS A 50 1.40 9.04 -11.18
CA LYS A 50 2.11 9.49 -12.38
C LYS A 50 3.56 9.04 -12.30
N SER A 51 4.28 9.12 -13.42
CA SER A 51 5.73 8.93 -13.40
C SER A 51 6.38 9.85 -12.36
N GLY A 52 7.19 9.28 -11.47
CA GLY A 52 7.82 9.98 -10.36
C GLY A 52 7.04 9.99 -9.03
N THR A 53 5.78 9.54 -9.00
CA THR A 53 5.05 9.31 -7.74
C THR A 53 5.80 8.29 -6.89
N ARG A 54 6.05 8.63 -5.62
CA ARG A 54 6.63 7.70 -4.64
C ARG A 54 5.50 7.00 -3.89
N ILE A 55 5.64 5.70 -3.71
CA ILE A 55 4.66 4.85 -3.02
C ILE A 55 5.37 3.92 -2.05
N ASN A 56 4.67 3.51 -1.00
CA ASN A 56 5.13 2.43 -0.11
C ASN A 56 5.07 1.09 -0.85
N LEU A 57 6.01 0.19 -0.55
CA LEU A 57 6.06 -1.15 -1.11
C LEU A 57 6.25 -2.19 0.00
N GLU A 58 5.41 -3.22 0.01
CA GLU A 58 5.53 -4.33 0.95
C GLU A 58 5.41 -5.69 0.22
N ARG A 59 6.26 -6.63 0.61
CA ARG A 59 6.28 -8.00 0.08
C ARG A 59 5.19 -8.83 0.75
N PRO A 60 4.66 -9.86 0.06
CA PRO A 60 3.69 -10.75 0.67
C PRO A 60 4.39 -11.58 1.76
N LEU A 61 3.69 -11.78 2.87
CA LEU A 61 4.19 -12.53 4.00
C LEU A 61 4.39 -14.01 3.61
N LYS A 62 5.56 -14.57 3.94
CA LYS A 62 5.85 -16.00 3.76
C LYS A 62 5.61 -16.75 5.06
N ILE A 63 5.41 -18.06 4.97
CA ILE A 63 5.32 -18.91 6.16
C ILE A 63 6.63 -18.78 6.94
N GLY A 64 6.51 -18.41 8.22
CA GLY A 64 7.64 -18.21 9.13
C GLY A 64 8.18 -16.77 9.17
N ASP A 65 7.69 -15.87 8.33
CA ASP A 65 8.00 -14.44 8.44
C ASP A 65 7.36 -13.85 9.70
N GLU A 66 8.00 -12.83 10.27
CA GLU A 66 7.48 -12.09 11.42
C GLU A 66 6.30 -11.19 11.02
N LEU A 67 5.23 -11.20 11.82
CA LEU A 67 4.10 -10.26 11.70
C LEU A 67 4.25 -9.15 12.73
N GLY A 68 5.02 -8.11 12.40
CA GLY A 68 5.33 -7.01 13.32
C GLY A 68 4.21 -5.99 13.53
N GLY A 69 3.24 -5.93 12.61
CA GLY A 69 2.07 -5.05 12.69
C GLY A 69 0.78 -5.81 12.99
N HIS A 70 -0.19 -5.72 12.09
CA HIS A 70 -1.42 -6.49 12.11
C HIS A 70 -1.63 -7.14 10.73
N ILE A 71 -2.65 -7.99 10.60
CA ILE A 71 -2.95 -8.63 9.31
C ILE A 71 -3.51 -7.58 8.35
N VAL A 72 -2.79 -7.36 7.24
CA VAL A 72 -3.21 -6.47 6.15
C VAL A 72 -3.39 -7.30 4.89
N SER A 73 -4.60 -7.25 4.29
CA SER A 73 -4.93 -8.00 3.07
C SER A 73 -4.48 -7.30 1.79
N GLY A 74 -4.30 -5.97 1.84
CA GLY A 74 -4.08 -5.11 0.69
C GLY A 74 -5.34 -4.86 -0.16
N HIS A 75 -6.53 -5.16 0.38
CA HIS A 75 -7.82 -4.76 -0.20
C HIS A 75 -8.24 -3.44 0.44
N VAL A 76 -7.95 -2.33 -0.23
CA VAL A 76 -8.21 -0.98 0.29
C VAL A 76 -9.70 -0.68 0.29
N ASP A 77 -10.25 -0.31 1.44
CA ASP A 77 -11.68 0.02 1.59
C ASP A 77 -12.06 1.40 1.00
N GLY A 78 -11.12 2.34 0.96
CA GLY A 78 -11.33 3.70 0.45
C GLY A 78 -10.16 4.63 0.76
N MET A 79 -10.39 5.94 0.57
CA MET A 79 -9.39 6.98 0.80
C MET A 79 -9.75 7.84 2.01
N ALA A 80 -8.76 8.12 2.85
CA ALA A 80 -8.86 9.09 3.94
C ALA A 80 -8.05 10.35 3.59
N GLU A 81 -8.59 11.53 3.93
CA GLU A 81 -7.95 12.81 3.66
C GLU A 81 -7.13 13.27 4.86
N ILE A 82 -5.89 13.72 4.65
CA ILE A 82 -5.09 14.35 5.70
C ILE A 82 -5.59 15.79 5.91
N VAL A 83 -6.26 16.04 7.02
CA VAL A 83 -6.80 17.37 7.36
C VAL A 83 -5.87 18.18 8.25
N ALA A 84 -4.92 17.54 8.94
CA ALA A 84 -3.85 18.23 9.65
C ALA A 84 -2.56 17.40 9.73
N ARG A 85 -1.42 18.10 9.66
CA ARG A 85 -0.07 17.57 9.89
C ARG A 85 0.62 18.46 10.91
N LYS A 86 1.03 17.89 12.05
CA LYS A 86 1.66 18.62 13.14
C LYS A 86 2.98 17.96 13.54
N GLU A 87 4.05 18.73 13.60
CA GLU A 87 5.32 18.29 14.18
C GLU A 87 5.19 18.10 15.70
N GLU A 88 5.74 17.00 16.22
CA GLU A 88 5.75 16.63 17.64
C GLU A 88 7.18 16.15 17.99
N GLY A 89 8.13 17.09 18.06
CA GLY A 89 9.55 16.79 18.21
C GLY A 89 10.12 16.15 16.94
N ASP A 90 10.71 14.96 17.06
CA ASP A 90 11.20 14.16 15.93
C ASP A 90 10.10 13.32 15.25
N ALA A 91 8.87 13.36 15.79
CA ALA A 91 7.71 12.65 15.25
C ALA A 91 6.73 13.60 14.56
N VAL A 92 5.85 13.05 13.72
CA VAL A 92 4.79 13.79 13.04
C VAL A 92 3.44 13.18 13.38
N ARG A 93 2.50 14.01 13.85
CA ARG A 93 1.12 13.62 14.05
C ARG A 93 0.28 14.00 12.83
N PHE A 94 -0.39 13.01 12.27
CA PHE A 94 -1.40 13.19 11.22
C PHE A 94 -2.80 13.11 11.82
N THR A 95 -3.70 13.98 11.36
CA THR A 95 -5.14 13.88 11.60
C THR A 95 -5.80 13.66 10.26
N LEU A 96 -6.63 12.62 10.17
CA LEU A 96 -7.26 12.20 8.94
C LEU A 96 -8.79 12.22 9.07
N GLU A 97 -9.47 12.57 7.99
CA GLU A 97 -10.90 12.39 7.82
C GLU A 97 -11.14 11.14 6.98
N ALA A 98 -11.77 10.13 7.59
CA ALA A 98 -12.16 8.89 6.91
C ALA A 98 -13.61 8.97 6.41
N PRO A 99 -13.98 8.20 5.37
CA PRO A 99 -15.36 8.04 4.94
C PRO A 99 -16.28 7.62 6.10
N ARG A 100 -17.48 8.20 6.16
CA ARG A 100 -18.42 8.02 7.29
C ARG A 100 -18.80 6.56 7.54
N ASP A 101 -18.93 5.79 6.48
CA ASP A 101 -19.23 4.37 6.49
C ASP A 101 -18.09 3.51 7.07
N LEU A 102 -16.84 3.97 6.95
CA LEU A 102 -15.66 3.32 7.54
C LEU A 102 -15.42 3.72 9.00
N ALA A 103 -15.87 4.91 9.41
CA ALA A 103 -15.59 5.47 10.74
C ALA A 103 -15.96 4.53 11.92
N LYS A 104 -17.03 3.74 11.78
CA LYS A 104 -17.48 2.79 12.81
C LYS A 104 -16.50 1.62 13.06
N PHE A 105 -15.54 1.39 12.17
CA PHE A 105 -14.52 0.35 12.29
C PHE A 105 -13.20 0.87 12.88
N ILE A 106 -13.07 2.19 13.07
CA ILE A 106 -11.84 2.83 13.54
C ILE A 106 -11.99 3.14 15.04
N ALA A 107 -11.46 2.27 15.88
CA ALA A 107 -11.51 2.42 17.34
C ALA A 107 -10.28 3.17 17.89
N PRO A 108 -10.42 3.94 18.99
CA PRO A 108 -9.27 4.46 19.72
C PRO A 108 -8.31 3.32 20.11
N LYS A 109 -7.01 3.49 19.82
CA LYS A 109 -5.96 2.47 20.02
C LYS A 109 -6.15 1.16 19.22
N GLY A 110 -7.07 1.14 18.26
CA GLY A 110 -7.15 0.09 17.25
C GLY A 110 -6.06 0.23 16.18
N SER A 111 -5.96 -0.78 15.34
CA SER A 111 -5.09 -0.77 14.16
C SER A 111 -5.82 -0.24 12.93
N VAL A 112 -5.07 0.34 12.01
CA VAL A 112 -5.51 0.74 10.67
C VAL A 112 -4.29 0.65 9.75
N ALA A 113 -4.51 0.36 8.46
CA ALA A 113 -3.47 0.44 7.44
C ALA A 113 -3.67 1.72 6.60
N LEU A 114 -2.69 2.63 6.61
CA LEU A 114 -2.72 3.88 5.83
C LEU A 114 -1.55 3.87 4.82
N ASP A 115 -1.87 3.91 3.52
CA ASP A 115 -0.89 3.69 2.44
C ASP A 115 -0.03 2.42 2.65
N GLY A 116 -0.60 1.38 3.27
CA GLY A 116 0.08 0.12 3.58
C GLY A 116 1.00 0.16 4.80
N THR A 117 0.90 1.17 5.66
CA THR A 117 1.59 1.26 6.97
C THR A 117 0.63 1.01 8.13
#